data_AF-A0A9E3L0R1-F1
#
_entry.id   AF-A0A9E3L0R1-F1
#
_cell.length_a   1.000
_cell.length_b   1.000
_cell.length_c   1.000
_cell.angle_alpha   90.00
_cell.angle_beta   90.00
_cell.angle_gamma   90.00
#
_symmetry.space_group_name_H-M   'P 1'
#
loop_
_entity.id
_entity.type
_entity.pdbx_description
1 polymer ?
#
loop_
_entity_poly.entity_id
_entity_poly.type
_entity_poly.pdbx_seq_one_letter_code
_entity_poly.pdbx_strand_id
1 'polypeptide(L)'
;MLPTCLPAQRISRGASLIKLVKNADGCSILPLNAHDVVNFTHAVCRPVEKKIVGGELVSKPVTLPATVARLYLNRHDAWAVPDLAGICRAPILADDGSIRLAQEFDPATRFWCVGVDTPPIPERPSEKQAKQALARLRSAFLTFPFADAVTTANARNGAIVDPAQPPGVDESAFLTGLLTAVCRPSLPLAPGLLSVRRSSPGPAPARGSSSARSRASPTTSRPIPSPVPATGLNWTND
;
A
#
# COMPACT_ATOMS: atom_id res chain seq x y z
N MET A 1 23.75 3.27 23.35
CA MET A 1 22.67 4.00 22.64
C MET A 1 21.48 3.07 22.52
N LEU A 2 20.47 3.21 23.38
CA LEU A 2 19.22 2.47 23.22
C LEU A 2 18.50 3.04 21.99
N PRO A 3 17.99 2.21 21.07
CA PRO A 3 17.15 2.72 20.01
C PRO A 3 15.90 3.26 20.70
N THR A 4 15.72 4.58 20.63
CA THR A 4 14.50 5.28 20.98
C THR A 4 13.38 4.77 20.07
N CYS A 5 12.81 3.62 20.42
CA CYS A 5 11.45 3.29 20.07
C CYS A 5 10.59 4.34 20.77
N LEU A 6 10.25 5.40 20.03
CA LEU A 6 9.13 6.30 20.29
C LEU A 6 7.97 5.51 20.91
N PRO A 7 7.21 6.09 21.87
CA PRO A 7 6.18 5.38 22.61
C PRO A 7 5.32 4.62 21.61
N ALA A 8 5.32 3.29 21.72
CA ALA A 8 4.62 2.41 20.80
C ALA A 8 3.20 2.96 20.61
N GLN A 9 2.94 3.58 19.46
CA GLN A 9 1.61 4.04 19.15
C GLN A 9 0.76 2.78 19.13
N ARG A 10 -0.18 2.71 20.06
CA ARG A 10 -1.11 1.60 20.17
C ARG A 10 -2.05 1.77 18.99
N ILE A 11 -1.98 0.85 18.05
CA ILE A 11 -2.79 0.83 16.84
C ILE A 11 -3.38 -0.59 16.78
N SER A 12 -4.64 -0.73 16.37
CA SER A 12 -5.25 -2.03 16.10
C SER A 12 -5.08 -2.40 14.64
N ARG A 13 -5.15 -3.69 14.32
CA ARG A 13 -5.40 -4.15 12.96
C ARG A 13 -6.42 -5.27 13.02
N GLY A 14 -7.66 -4.98 12.64
CA GLY A 14 -8.77 -5.91 12.84
C GLY A 14 -9.02 -6.17 14.33
N ALA A 15 -9.03 -7.42 14.77
CA ALA A 15 -9.34 -7.80 16.16
C ALA A 15 -8.12 -7.78 17.11
N SER A 16 -6.94 -7.35 16.67
CA SER A 16 -5.71 -7.47 17.48
C SER A 16 -4.99 -6.14 17.65
N LEU A 17 -4.44 -5.90 18.85
CA LEU A 17 -3.46 -4.83 19.08
C LEU A 17 -2.13 -5.21 18.43
N ILE A 18 -1.51 -4.23 17.78
CA ILE A 18 -0.21 -4.37 17.15
C ILE A 18 0.77 -3.34 17.70
N LYS A 19 2.06 -3.62 17.47
CA LYS A 19 3.14 -2.64 17.58
C LYS A 19 3.85 -2.51 16.25
N LEU A 20 4.34 -1.30 16.00
CA LEU A 20 5.23 -1.00 14.89
C LEU A 20 6.67 -1.03 15.37
N VAL A 21 7.50 -1.82 14.71
CA VAL A 21 8.93 -1.90 15.00
C VAL A 21 9.68 -1.31 13.82
N LYS A 22 10.53 -0.31 14.09
CA LYS A 22 11.45 0.25 13.10
C LYS A 22 12.73 -0.60 13.11
N ASN A 23 13.05 -1.20 11.96
CA ASN A 23 14.28 -1.96 11.70
C ASN A 23 15.18 -1.17 10.74
N ALA A 24 16.42 -1.62 10.55
CA ALA A 24 17.36 -1.00 9.59
C ALA A 24 16.77 -0.91 8.16
N ASP A 25 15.99 -1.91 7.75
CA ASP A 25 15.43 -2.02 6.39
C ASP A 25 13.96 -1.51 6.27
N GLY A 26 13.43 -0.86 7.30
CA GLY A 26 12.11 -0.22 7.27
C GLY A 26 11.25 -0.49 8.52
N CYS A 27 9.96 -0.79 8.31
CA CYS A 27 8.99 -0.97 9.40
C CYS A 27 8.24 -2.30 9.27
N SER A 28 8.02 -2.96 10.41
CA SER A 28 7.29 -4.22 10.53
C SER A 28 6.15 -4.11 11.54
N ILE A 29 5.04 -4.80 11.25
CA ILE A 29 3.89 -4.96 12.14
C ILE A 29 4.08 -6.25 12.94
N LEU A 30 4.02 -6.18 14.26
CA LEU A 30 4.00 -7.35 15.13
C LEU A 30 2.77 -7.33 16.04
N PRO A 31 2.12 -8.48 16.31
CA PRO A 31 1.07 -8.54 17.31
C PRO A 31 1.65 -8.18 18.68
N LEU A 32 0.87 -7.45 19.48
CA LEU A 32 1.24 -7.09 20.83
C LEU A 32 1.05 -8.31 21.74
N ASN A 33 2.08 -8.69 22.50
CA ASN A 33 1.99 -9.81 23.44
C ASN A 33 1.85 -9.33 24.90
N ALA A 34 1.57 -10.26 25.82
CA ALA A 34 1.37 -9.90 27.23
C ALA A 34 2.62 -9.27 27.88
N HIS A 35 3.82 -9.65 27.45
CA HIS A 35 5.07 -9.09 27.96
C HIS A 35 5.27 -7.66 27.44
N ASP A 36 4.88 -7.38 26.21
CA ASP A 36 4.90 -6.03 25.64
C ASP A 36 3.98 -5.10 26.44
N VAL A 37 2.79 -5.57 26.82
CA VAL A 37 1.86 -4.80 27.68
C VAL A 37 2.46 -4.54 29.05
N VAL A 38 3.10 -5.53 29.67
CA VAL A 38 3.79 -5.37 30.97
C VAL A 38 4.93 -4.35 30.85
N ASN A 39 5.80 -4.49 29.85
CA ASN A 39 6.93 -3.59 29.61
C ASN A 39 6.46 -2.16 29.33
N PHE A 40 5.44 -2.00 28.49
CA PHE A 40 4.84 -0.69 28.23
C PHE A 40 4.24 -0.08 29.50
N THR A 41 3.55 -0.89 30.30
CA THR A 41 2.96 -0.42 31.55
C THR A 41 4.04 0.10 32.49
N HIS A 42 5.14 -0.64 32.65
CA HIS A 42 6.28 -0.23 33.50
C HIS A 42 7.05 0.98 32.97
N ALA A 43 6.95 1.28 31.66
CA ALA A 43 7.51 2.49 31.09
C ALA A 43 6.68 3.75 31.44
N VAL A 44 5.37 3.59 31.70
CA VAL A 44 4.45 4.70 31.93
C VAL A 44 4.07 4.85 33.41
N CYS A 45 3.96 3.74 34.14
CA CYS A 45 3.60 3.74 35.56
C CYS A 45 4.32 2.62 36.33
N ARG A 46 4.38 2.77 37.65
CA ARG A 46 4.90 1.72 38.55
C ARG A 46 3.75 1.20 39.40
N PRO A 47 3.22 0.00 39.12
CA PRO A 47 2.14 -0.57 39.91
C PRO A 47 2.60 -0.80 41.36
N VAL A 48 1.72 -0.53 42.32
CA VAL A 48 1.96 -0.80 43.74
C VAL A 48 0.84 -1.65 44.30
N GLU A 49 1.18 -2.64 45.11
CA GLU A 49 0.24 -3.35 45.96
C GLU A 49 0.21 -2.65 47.32
N LYS A 50 -0.99 -2.27 47.78
CA LYS A 50 -1.20 -1.67 49.11
C LYS A 50 -1.70 -2.75 50.05
N LYS A 51 -1.01 -2.97 51.16
CA LYS A 51 -1.41 -3.89 52.23
C LYS A 51 -1.40 -3.16 53.57
N ILE A 52 -2.37 -3.47 54.42
CA ILE A 52 -2.39 -3.01 55.80
C ILE A 52 -1.63 -4.03 56.63
N VAL A 53 -0.49 -3.64 57.19
CA VAL A 53 0.32 -4.49 58.08
C VAL A 53 0.43 -3.78 59.41
N GLY A 54 -0.12 -4.37 60.47
CA GLY A 54 -0.08 -3.76 61.81
C GLY A 54 -0.85 -2.45 61.96
N GLY A 55 -1.86 -2.19 61.11
CA GLY A 55 -2.62 -0.94 61.10
C GLY A 55 -2.04 0.17 60.22
N GLU A 56 -0.85 -0.03 59.65
CA GLU A 56 -0.19 0.92 58.76
C GLU A 56 -0.32 0.48 57.29
N LEU A 57 -0.58 1.45 56.39
CA LEU A 57 -0.72 1.19 54.96
C LEU A 57 0.66 1.12 54.30
N VAL A 58 1.13 -0.09 54.01
CA VAL A 58 2.41 -0.32 53.34
C VAL A 58 2.17 -0.50 51.84
N SER A 59 2.82 0.33 51.01
CA SER A 59 2.82 0.20 49.55
C SER A 59 4.09 -0.47 49.05
N LYS A 60 3.96 -1.60 48.34
CA LYS A 60 5.07 -2.33 47.74
C LYS A 60 5.00 -2.25 46.21
N PRO A 61 6.07 -1.86 45.52
CA PRO A 61 6.13 -1.95 44.05
C PRO A 61 5.94 -3.39 43.58
N VAL A 62 5.09 -3.59 42.57
CA VAL A 62 4.82 -4.90 41.98
C VAL A 62 4.86 -4.84 40.46
N THR A 63 5.18 -5.98 39.85
CA THR A 63 5.05 -6.14 38.41
C THR A 63 3.59 -6.33 38.03
N LEU A 64 3.14 -5.68 36.95
CA LEU A 64 1.80 -5.92 36.41
C LEU A 64 1.59 -7.44 36.20
N PRO A 65 0.57 -8.06 36.83
CA PRO A 65 0.32 -9.48 36.65
C PRO A 65 0.01 -9.83 35.20
N ALA A 66 0.58 -10.92 34.69
CA ALA A 66 0.38 -11.36 33.31
C ALA A 66 -1.10 -11.61 32.98
N THR A 67 -1.93 -11.99 33.96
CA THR A 67 -3.37 -12.13 33.79
C THR A 67 -4.04 -10.82 33.40
N VAL A 68 -3.66 -9.70 34.03
CA VAL A 68 -4.20 -8.38 33.69
C VAL A 68 -3.79 -7.98 32.28
N ALA A 69 -2.53 -8.25 31.90
CA ALA A 69 -2.07 -8.00 30.54
C ALA A 69 -2.84 -8.82 29.49
N ARG A 70 -3.10 -10.12 29.76
CA ARG A 70 -3.92 -10.97 28.88
C ARG A 70 -5.37 -10.49 28.79
N LEU A 71 -5.98 -10.12 29.92
CA LEU A 71 -7.33 -9.57 29.93
C LEU A 71 -7.40 -8.28 29.12
N TYR A 72 -6.40 -7.40 29.26
CA TYR A 72 -6.30 -6.19 28.45
C TYR A 72 -6.23 -6.50 26.95
N LEU A 73 -5.44 -7.49 26.53
CA LEU A 73 -5.31 -7.93 25.13
C LEU A 73 -6.57 -8.60 24.55
N ASN A 74 -7.56 -8.94 25.37
CA ASN A 74 -8.84 -9.53 24.93
C ASN A 74 -10.00 -8.51 24.92
N ARG A 75 -9.75 -7.23 25.19
CA ARG A 75 -10.76 -6.16 25.17
C ARG A 75 -11.03 -5.62 23.75
N HIS A 76 -11.15 -6.50 22.76
CA HIS A 76 -11.13 -6.23 21.30
C HIS A 76 -11.76 -4.91 20.80
N ASP A 77 -12.85 -4.45 21.42
CA ASP A 77 -13.65 -3.28 21.08
C ASP A 77 -13.40 -2.03 21.95
N ALA A 78 -12.67 -2.15 23.06
CA ALA A 78 -12.60 -1.13 24.11
C ALA A 78 -11.23 -0.45 24.26
N TRP A 79 -10.34 -0.58 23.27
CA TRP A 79 -8.99 0.02 23.34
C TRP A 79 -8.94 1.49 22.98
N ALA A 80 -9.95 2.02 22.28
CA ALA A 80 -9.97 3.40 21.76
C ALA A 80 -8.68 3.78 20.98
N VAL A 81 -8.17 2.84 20.18
CA VAL A 81 -6.97 3.03 19.35
C VAL A 81 -7.36 3.14 17.87
N PRO A 82 -6.59 3.88 17.05
CA PRO A 82 -6.79 3.89 15.61
C PRO A 82 -6.58 2.49 15.01
N ASP A 83 -7.30 2.19 13.94
CA ASP A 83 -7.11 0.96 13.17
C ASP A 83 -6.11 1.19 12.01
N LEU A 84 -5.28 0.19 11.72
CA LEU A 84 -4.25 0.22 10.68
C LEU A 84 -4.69 -0.57 9.46
N ALA A 85 -4.80 0.09 8.31
CA ALA A 85 -5.01 -0.57 7.03
C ALA A 85 -3.73 -1.31 6.56
N GLY A 86 -2.55 -0.70 6.75
CA GLY A 86 -1.27 -1.31 6.42
C GLY A 86 -0.08 -0.37 6.55
N ILE A 87 1.08 -0.80 6.05
CA ILE A 87 2.26 0.05 5.89
C ILE A 87 2.35 0.49 4.43
N CYS A 88 2.49 1.78 4.19
CA CYS A 88 2.71 2.35 2.87
C CYS A 88 4.16 2.84 2.73
N ARG A 89 4.84 2.43 1.65
CA ARG A 89 6.21 2.88 1.31
C ARG A 89 6.24 3.74 0.06
N ALA A 90 5.09 4.27 -0.34
CA ALA A 90 4.92 5.10 -1.51
C ALA A 90 3.99 6.29 -1.17
N PRO A 91 3.98 7.35 -1.99
CA PRO A 91 2.98 8.39 -1.86
C PRO A 91 1.58 7.81 -2.01
N ILE A 92 0.63 8.28 -1.21
CA ILE A 92 -0.75 7.83 -1.32
C ILE A 92 -1.49 8.78 -2.26
N LEU A 93 -2.04 8.25 -3.35
CA LEU A 93 -2.95 9.01 -4.20
C LEU A 93 -4.35 8.96 -3.59
N ALA A 94 -4.88 10.13 -3.23
CA ALA A 94 -6.22 10.28 -2.70
C ALA A 94 -7.28 10.29 -3.82
N ASP A 95 -8.55 10.13 -3.43
CA ASP A 95 -9.68 10.06 -4.38
C ASP A 95 -9.87 11.35 -5.20
N ASP A 96 -9.44 12.49 -4.65
CA ASP A 96 -9.42 13.80 -5.32
C ASP A 96 -8.21 13.99 -6.26
N GLY A 97 -7.34 12.99 -6.37
CA GLY A 97 -6.11 13.03 -7.16
C GLY A 97 -4.94 13.72 -6.47
N SER A 98 -5.09 14.18 -5.22
CA SER A 98 -3.97 14.74 -4.46
C SER A 98 -2.99 13.66 -4.01
N ILE A 99 -1.71 14.03 -3.94
CA ILE A 99 -0.65 13.16 -3.45
C ILE A 99 -0.43 13.46 -1.97
N ARG A 100 -0.71 12.47 -1.13
CA ARG A 100 -0.49 12.51 0.32
C ARG A 100 0.90 11.98 0.64
N LEU A 101 1.67 12.82 1.31
CA LEU A 101 3.03 12.55 1.78
C LEU A 101 3.02 12.56 3.31
N ALA A 102 2.22 11.69 3.91
CA ALA A 102 2.29 11.51 5.36
C ALA A 102 3.64 10.88 5.71
N GLN A 103 4.28 11.40 6.74
CA GLN A 103 5.32 10.68 7.46
C GLN A 103 4.64 10.18 8.75
N GLU A 104 4.63 8.87 8.97
CA GLU A 104 3.89 8.19 10.07
C GLU A 104 2.40 7.90 9.74
N PHE A 105 1.53 7.86 10.75
CA PHE A 105 0.13 7.45 10.59
C PHE A 105 -0.72 8.52 9.90
N ASP A 106 -1.31 8.18 8.75
CA ASP A 106 -2.32 9.02 8.09
C ASP A 106 -3.73 8.64 8.57
N PRO A 107 -4.43 9.50 9.33
CA PRO A 107 -5.76 9.19 9.85
C PRO A 107 -6.82 9.05 8.74
N ALA A 108 -6.63 9.67 7.58
CA ALA A 108 -7.61 9.61 6.48
C ALA A 108 -7.60 8.23 5.81
N THR A 109 -6.41 7.67 5.61
CA THR A 109 -6.23 6.41 4.86
C THR A 109 -5.94 5.21 5.77
N ARG A 110 -5.67 5.47 7.06
CA ARG A 110 -5.25 4.48 8.07
C ARG A 110 -3.96 3.75 7.70
N PHE A 111 -3.13 4.32 6.82
CA PHE A 111 -1.82 3.77 6.50
C PHE A 111 -0.74 4.34 7.41
N TRP A 112 0.26 3.52 7.71
CA TRP A 112 1.52 3.96 8.29
C TRP A 112 2.55 4.19 7.18
N CYS A 113 2.94 5.44 6.95
CA CYS A 113 3.82 5.82 5.86
C CYS A 113 5.30 5.85 6.29
N VAL A 114 6.17 5.18 5.52
CA VAL A 114 7.61 5.06 5.81
C VAL A 114 8.43 5.35 4.57
N GLY A 115 9.41 6.25 4.69
CA GLY A 115 10.42 6.49 3.65
C GLY A 115 9.85 7.10 2.37
N VAL A 116 8.80 7.92 2.49
CA VAL A 116 8.19 8.60 1.33
C VAL A 116 8.94 9.91 1.07
N ASP A 117 10.17 9.80 0.54
CA ASP A 117 10.89 10.95 0.01
C ASP A 117 10.50 11.12 -1.45
N THR A 118 9.66 12.12 -1.73
CA THR A 118 9.35 12.51 -3.10
C THR A 118 10.11 13.77 -3.48
N PRO A 119 10.55 13.89 -4.75
CA PRO A 119 10.96 15.19 -5.26
C PRO A 119 9.80 16.19 -5.12
N PRO A 120 10.07 17.51 -5.10
CA PRO A 120 9.00 18.51 -5.04
C PRO A 120 8.11 18.37 -6.28
N ILE A 121 6.89 17.86 -6.07
CA ILE A 121 5.87 17.73 -7.11
C ILE A 121 4.90 18.90 -6.95
N PRO A 122 4.76 19.78 -7.95
CA PRO A 122 3.79 20.86 -7.91
C PRO A 122 2.36 20.31 -7.81
N GLU A 123 1.50 20.96 -7.03
CA GLU A 123 0.07 20.59 -6.92
C GLU A 123 -0.65 20.65 -8.28
N ARG A 124 -0.24 21.58 -9.16
CA ARG A 124 -0.77 21.75 -10.51
C ARG A 124 0.39 21.70 -11.51
N PRO A 125 0.79 20.50 -11.97
CA PRO A 125 1.87 20.39 -12.94
C PRO A 125 1.47 21.04 -14.27
N SER A 126 2.38 21.81 -14.85
CA SER A 126 2.20 22.36 -16.19
C SER A 126 2.31 21.28 -17.27
N GLU A 127 1.73 21.52 -18.44
CA GLU A 127 1.85 20.63 -19.60
C GLU A 127 3.33 20.36 -19.96
N LYS A 128 4.19 21.39 -19.83
CA LYS A 128 5.64 21.26 -20.05
C LYS A 128 6.28 20.26 -19.09
N GLN A 129 5.94 20.32 -17.81
CA GLN A 129 6.43 19.37 -16.80
C GLN A 129 5.91 17.95 -17.06
N ALA A 130 4.64 17.82 -17.46
CA ALA A 130 4.06 16.53 -17.84
C ALA A 130 4.80 15.90 -19.04
N LYS A 131 5.10 16.68 -20.08
CA LYS A 131 5.90 16.23 -21.24
C LYS A 131 7.31 15.81 -20.83
N GLN A 132 7.96 16.52 -19.91
CA GLN A 132 9.28 16.15 -19.39
C GLN A 132 9.23 14.84 -18.57
N ALA A 133 8.20 14.65 -17.75
CA ALA A 133 7.98 13.42 -17.01
C ALA A 133 7.73 12.24 -17.95
N LEU A 134 6.91 12.43 -18.99
CA LEU A 134 6.67 11.42 -20.04
C LEU A 134 7.98 11.06 -20.76
N ALA A 135 8.80 12.03 -21.15
CA ALA A 135 10.09 11.77 -21.79
C ALA A 135 11.02 10.93 -20.89
N ARG A 136 11.07 11.24 -19.59
CA ARG A 136 11.81 10.42 -18.60
C ARG A 136 11.26 8.99 -18.53
N LEU A 137 9.95 8.83 -18.48
CA LEU A 137 9.32 7.51 -18.44
C LEU A 137 9.64 6.69 -19.69
N ARG A 138 9.51 7.29 -20.88
CA ARG A 138 9.83 6.65 -22.17
C ARG A 138 11.31 6.26 -22.27
N SER A 139 12.21 7.07 -21.70
CA SER A 139 13.66 6.79 -21.74
C SER A 139 14.04 5.44 -21.11
N ALA A 140 13.28 4.97 -20.12
CA ALA A 140 13.52 3.68 -19.47
C ALA A 140 13.14 2.47 -20.35
N PHE A 141 12.33 2.67 -21.39
CA PHE A 141 11.78 1.60 -22.23
C PHE A 141 12.16 1.74 -23.72
N LEU A 142 13.19 2.51 -24.05
CA LEU A 142 13.62 2.69 -25.45
C LEU A 142 14.08 1.40 -26.11
N THR A 143 14.54 0.41 -25.35
CA THR A 143 14.93 -0.90 -25.88
C THR A 143 13.75 -1.85 -26.04
N PHE A 144 12.55 -1.45 -25.62
CA PHE A 144 11.38 -2.31 -25.68
C PHE A 144 10.81 -2.33 -27.11
N PRO A 145 10.58 -3.52 -27.69
CA PRO A 145 10.18 -3.64 -29.09
C PRO A 145 8.66 -3.54 -29.26
N PHE A 146 8.12 -2.32 -29.19
CA PHE A 146 6.72 -2.05 -29.54
C PHE A 146 6.47 -2.30 -31.03
N ALA A 147 5.32 -2.86 -31.39
CA ALA A 147 5.02 -3.23 -32.79
C ALA A 147 4.88 -2.05 -33.73
N ASP A 148 4.50 -0.89 -33.19
CA ASP A 148 4.20 0.33 -33.90
C ASP A 148 5.25 1.43 -33.68
N ALA A 149 6.32 1.11 -32.94
CA ALA A 149 7.40 2.07 -32.71
C ALA A 149 8.27 2.24 -33.95
N VAL A 150 8.52 3.49 -34.31
CA VAL A 150 9.61 3.85 -35.21
C VAL A 150 10.92 3.64 -34.46
N THR A 151 11.81 2.80 -34.99
CA THR A 151 13.09 2.50 -34.35
C THR A 151 14.25 3.22 -35.02
N THR A 152 15.19 3.72 -34.22
CA THR A 152 16.47 4.26 -34.65
C THR A 152 17.62 3.38 -34.13
N ALA A 153 18.78 3.44 -34.77
CA ALA A 153 19.95 2.67 -34.36
C ALA A 153 20.72 3.40 -33.24
N ASN A 154 20.98 2.71 -32.14
CA ASN A 154 21.88 3.16 -31.08
C ASN A 154 23.11 2.25 -31.04
N ALA A 155 24.30 2.87 -31.04
CA ALA A 155 25.59 2.19 -31.01
C ALA A 155 25.75 1.16 -29.87
N ARG A 156 25.03 1.32 -28.74
CA ARG A 156 25.12 0.41 -27.59
C ARG A 156 24.09 -0.71 -27.58
N ASN A 157 22.86 -0.45 -28.04
CA ASN A 157 21.71 -1.32 -27.77
C ASN A 157 21.02 -1.86 -29.04
N GLY A 158 21.56 -1.56 -30.23
CA GLY A 158 20.94 -1.93 -31.50
C GLY A 158 19.74 -1.04 -31.83
N ALA A 159 18.64 -1.62 -32.31
CA ALA A 159 17.42 -0.87 -32.61
C ALA A 159 16.70 -0.45 -31.32
N ILE A 160 16.50 0.85 -31.15
CA ILE A 160 15.75 1.45 -30.04
C ILE A 160 14.57 2.26 -30.58
N VAL A 161 13.53 2.44 -29.79
CA VAL A 161 12.42 3.37 -30.08
C VAL A 161 12.99 4.78 -30.24
N ASP A 162 12.57 5.50 -31.28
CA ASP A 162 12.94 6.89 -31.50
C ASP A 162 12.16 7.81 -30.53
N PRO A 163 12.82 8.47 -29.56
CA PRO A 163 12.16 9.36 -28.61
C PRO A 163 11.62 10.64 -29.24
N ALA A 164 12.09 11.02 -30.44
CA ALA A 164 11.60 12.21 -31.14
C ALA A 164 10.20 12.01 -31.72
N GLN A 165 9.79 10.76 -31.94
CA GLN A 165 8.46 10.43 -32.44
C GLN A 165 7.45 10.32 -31.28
N PRO A 166 6.18 10.72 -31.50
CA PRO A 166 5.13 10.50 -30.52
C PRO A 166 4.92 8.99 -30.27
N PRO A 167 4.48 8.59 -29.06
CA PRO A 167 4.25 7.19 -28.75
C PRO A 167 3.12 6.61 -29.61
N GLY A 168 3.34 5.39 -30.10
CA GLY A 168 2.31 4.60 -30.79
C GLY A 168 1.18 4.14 -29.85
N VAL A 169 0.21 3.41 -30.40
CA VAL A 169 -0.88 2.76 -29.64
C VAL A 169 -0.33 1.74 -28.66
N ASP A 170 0.63 0.90 -29.06
CA ASP A 170 1.18 -0.17 -28.22
C ASP A 170 2.09 0.38 -27.12
N GLU A 171 2.90 1.39 -27.45
CA GLU A 171 3.67 2.13 -26.44
C GLU A 171 2.73 2.85 -25.45
N SER A 172 1.70 3.54 -25.93
CA SER A 172 0.74 4.25 -25.07
C SER A 172 -0.04 3.29 -24.16
N ALA A 173 -0.47 2.14 -24.68
CA ALA A 173 -1.14 1.12 -23.88
C ALA A 173 -0.22 0.54 -22.80
N PHE A 174 1.05 0.30 -23.13
CA PHE A 174 2.06 -0.14 -22.15
C PHE A 174 2.29 0.90 -21.05
N LEU A 175 2.48 2.16 -21.41
CA LEU A 175 2.67 3.25 -20.44
C LEU A 175 1.44 3.42 -19.54
N THR A 176 0.24 3.33 -20.11
CA THR A 176 -1.01 3.36 -19.33
C THR A 176 -1.09 2.17 -18.37
N GLY A 177 -0.66 0.98 -18.81
CA GLY A 177 -0.57 -0.21 -17.96
C GLY A 177 0.39 -0.04 -16.80
N LEU A 178 1.57 0.52 -17.06
CA LEU A 178 2.56 0.81 -16.04
C LEU A 178 2.03 1.80 -15.00
N LEU A 179 1.44 2.92 -15.44
CA LEU A 179 0.84 3.91 -14.53
C LEU A 179 -0.33 3.33 -13.75
N THR A 180 -1.16 2.52 -14.40
CA THR A 180 -2.28 1.84 -13.75
C THR A 180 -1.79 0.89 -12.67
N ALA A 181 -0.70 0.15 -12.88
CA ALA A 181 -0.14 -0.75 -11.87
C ALA A 181 0.28 0.00 -10.60
N VAL A 182 0.87 1.19 -10.74
CA VAL A 182 1.27 2.05 -9.61
C VAL A 182 0.06 2.62 -8.87
N CYS A 183 -0.95 3.08 -9.62
CA CYS A 183 -2.13 3.72 -9.04
C CYS A 183 -3.28 2.75 -8.72
N ARG A 184 -3.13 1.44 -9.00
CA ARG A 184 -4.21 0.44 -8.88
C ARG A 184 -4.86 0.42 -7.50
N PRO A 185 -4.11 0.44 -6.37
CA PRO A 185 -4.72 0.47 -5.04
C PRO A 185 -5.62 1.68 -4.81
N SER A 186 -5.34 2.79 -5.49
CA SER A 186 -6.11 4.05 -5.42
C SER A 186 -7.20 4.17 -6.48
N LEU A 187 -7.28 3.25 -7.44
CA LEU A 187 -8.23 3.28 -8.55
C LEU A 187 -8.99 1.95 -8.65
N PRO A 188 -10.02 1.72 -7.81
CA PRO A 188 -10.78 0.47 -7.79
C PRO A 188 -11.44 0.15 -9.15
N LEU A 189 -11.76 1.19 -9.92
CA LEU A 189 -12.35 1.09 -11.27
C LEU A 189 -11.32 1.11 -12.40
N ALA A 190 -10.01 1.06 -12.13
CA ALA A 190 -9.03 1.08 -13.20
C ALA A 190 -9.21 -0.14 -14.15
N PRO A 191 -9.06 0.05 -15.46
CA PRO A 191 -9.23 -1.02 -16.43
C PRO A 191 -8.12 -2.07 -16.30
N GLY A 192 -8.48 -3.34 -16.48
CA GLY A 192 -7.49 -4.41 -16.68
C GLY A 192 -6.87 -4.28 -18.08
N LEU A 193 -5.55 -4.21 -18.15
CA LEU A 193 -4.82 -4.11 -19.42
C LEU A 193 -4.14 -5.45 -19.73
N LEU A 194 -4.46 -6.01 -20.89
CA LEU A 194 -3.88 -7.26 -21.38
C LEU A 194 -2.95 -6.95 -22.57
N SER A 195 -1.66 -7.17 -22.36
CA SER A 195 -0.66 -7.11 -23.43
C SER A 195 -0.43 -8.52 -23.97
N VAL A 196 -0.79 -8.75 -25.23
CA VAL A 196 -0.67 -10.08 -25.84
C VAL A 196 0.59 -10.11 -26.70
N ARG A 197 1.52 -10.99 -26.33
CA ARG A 197 2.67 -11.32 -27.17
C ARG A 197 2.22 -12.25 -28.29
N ARG A 198 2.40 -11.87 -29.55
CA ARG A 198 2.33 -12.83 -30.66
C ARG A 198 3.71 -13.44 -30.88
N SER A 199 3.82 -14.75 -30.73
CA SER A 199 4.93 -15.50 -31.30
C SER A 199 4.61 -15.70 -32.79
N SER A 200 5.41 -15.14 -33.69
CA SER A 200 5.25 -15.42 -35.12
C SER A 200 5.78 -16.82 -35.43
N PRO A 201 5.03 -17.72 -36.07
CA PRO A 201 5.56 -18.98 -36.56
C PRO A 201 6.32 -18.73 -37.87
N GLY A 202 7.64 -18.70 -37.79
CA GLY A 202 8.56 -18.59 -38.94
C GLY A 202 9.92 -19.18 -38.57
N PRO A 203 10.74 -19.66 -39.53
CA PRO A 203 11.99 -20.33 -39.24
C PRO A 203 12.92 -19.37 -38.49
N ALA A 204 13.57 -19.89 -37.46
CA ALA A 204 14.28 -19.13 -36.42
C ALA A 204 15.09 -17.95 -36.99
N PRO A 205 14.70 -16.69 -36.70
CA PRO A 205 15.57 -15.56 -36.97
C PRO A 205 16.65 -15.51 -35.89
N ALA A 206 17.90 -15.34 -36.32
CA ALA A 206 19.00 -15.01 -35.43
C ALA A 206 18.64 -13.76 -34.60
N ARG A 207 18.66 -13.89 -33.28
CA ARG A 207 18.44 -12.83 -32.27
C ARG A 207 17.11 -12.05 -32.40
N GLY A 208 16.04 -12.65 -31.90
CA GLY A 208 15.13 -12.03 -30.93
C GLY A 208 14.52 -10.65 -31.24
N SER A 209 13.84 -10.46 -32.37
CA SER A 209 12.92 -9.33 -32.56
C SER A 209 11.47 -9.75 -32.23
N SER A 210 11.13 -9.76 -30.94
CA SER A 210 9.75 -9.97 -30.50
C SER A 210 9.00 -8.65 -30.51
N SER A 211 7.77 -8.60 -31.03
CA SER A 211 6.97 -7.38 -31.11
C SER A 211 5.72 -7.49 -30.23
N ALA A 212 5.46 -6.49 -29.38
CA ALA A 212 4.31 -6.46 -28.46
C ALA A 212 3.17 -5.61 -29.04
N ARG A 213 1.95 -6.17 -29.08
CA ARG A 213 0.73 -5.48 -29.53
C ARG A 213 -0.33 -5.46 -28.44
N SER A 214 -0.98 -4.32 -28.26
CA SER A 214 -2.05 -4.09 -27.31
C SER A 214 -3.42 -4.34 -27.95
N ARG A 215 -4.35 -4.90 -27.18
CA ARG A 215 -5.78 -4.93 -27.50
C ARG A 215 -6.54 -4.49 -26.26
N ALA A 216 -7.23 -3.36 -26.35
CA ALA A 216 -8.22 -2.99 -25.35
C ALA A 216 -9.43 -3.92 -25.51
N SER A 217 -9.78 -4.64 -24.44
CA SER A 217 -11.07 -5.36 -24.37
C SER A 217 -12.00 -4.49 -23.53
N PRO A 218 -13.16 -4.05 -24.05
CA PRO A 218 -14.16 -3.42 -23.20
C PRO A 218 -14.61 -4.46 -22.19
N THR A 219 -14.38 -4.19 -20.90
CA THR A 219 -14.99 -4.99 -19.85
C THR A 219 -16.47 -4.61 -19.85
N THR A 220 -17.30 -5.38 -20.56
CA THR A 220 -18.74 -5.28 -20.42
C THR A 220 -19.06 -5.61 -18.97
N SER A 221 -19.32 -4.58 -18.17
CA SER A 221 -19.94 -4.74 -16.86
C SER A 221 -21.22 -5.55 -17.07
N ARG A 222 -21.27 -6.79 -16.58
CA ARG A 222 -22.54 -7.49 -16.45
C ARG A 222 -23.47 -6.59 -15.63
N PRO A 223 -24.70 -6.32 -16.09
CA PRO A 223 -25.67 -5.61 -15.25
C PRO A 223 -25.88 -6.42 -13.98
N ILE A 224 -25.84 -5.71 -12.85
CA ILE A 224 -26.17 -6.24 -11.53
C ILE A 224 -27.60 -6.79 -11.62
N PRO A 225 -27.86 -8.07 -11.30
CA PRO A 225 -29.24 -8.56 -11.23
C PRO A 225 -29.96 -7.76 -10.14
N SER A 226 -31.08 -7.15 -10.52
CA SER A 226 -31.99 -6.45 -9.61
C SER A 226 -32.40 -7.36 -8.44
N PRO A 227 -32.52 -6.83 -7.22
CA PRO A 227 -32.90 -7.63 -6.06
C PRO A 227 -34.28 -8.28 -6.30
N VAL A 228 -34.31 -9.60 -6.18
CA VAL A 228 -35.56 -10.36 -6.14
C VAL A 228 -36.33 -9.94 -4.88
N PRO A 229 -37.60 -9.54 -4.98
CA PRO A 229 -38.40 -9.25 -3.79
C PRO A 229 -38.50 -10.51 -2.93
N ALA A 230 -38.17 -10.38 -1.65
CA ALA A 230 -38.26 -11.46 -0.67
C ALA A 230 -39.72 -11.92 -0.56
N THR A 231 -40.00 -13.12 -1.08
CA THR A 231 -41.25 -13.82 -0.79
C THR A 231 -41.32 -14.08 0.71
N GLY A 232 -42.34 -13.51 1.36
CA GLY A 232 -42.52 -13.54 2.81
C GLY A 232 -42.60 -14.96 3.37
N LEU A 233 -41.74 -15.25 4.35
CA LEU A 233 -42.02 -16.29 5.35
C LEU A 233 -42.89 -15.65 6.44
N ASN A 234 -44.18 -15.98 6.39
CA ASN A 234 -45.11 -15.78 7.50
C ASN A 234 -44.70 -16.71 8.65
N TRP A 235 -44.28 -16.13 9.77
CA TRP A 235 -44.27 -16.80 11.06
C TRP A 235 -45.61 -16.55 11.72
N THR A 236 -46.51 -17.52 11.67
CA THR A 236 -47.66 -17.59 12.57
C THR A 236 -47.19 -18.15 13.90
N ASN A 237 -47.35 -17.37 14.97
CA ASN A 237 -47.26 -17.84 16.35
C ASN A 237 -48.47 -18.72 16.64
N ASP A 238 -48.22 -19.96 17.04
CA ASP A 238 -49.00 -20.76 17.99
C ASP A 238 -48.04 -21.69 18.74
#